data_AF-X1DBW9-F1
#
_entry.id   AF-X1DBW9-F1
#
_cell.length_a   1.000
_cell.length_b   1.000
_cell.length_c   1.000
_cell.angle_alpha   90.00
_cell.angle_beta   90.00
_cell.angle_gamma   90.00
#
_symmetry.space_group_name_H-M   'P 1'
#
loop_
_entity.id
_entity.type
_entity.pdbx_description
1 polymer ?
#
loop_
_entity_poly.entity_id
_entity_poly.type
_entity_poly.pdbx_seq_one_letter_code
_entity_poly.pdbx_strand_id
1 'polypeptide(L)'
;HTDYNMGFVLPAAIDRRIYFLASSRADDKVVIRAENFEEEDSFDLPVSSKLEIKKWSNYIRGVLWVLNKKGEKLSGLNILIYGEVPLEAGLSSSAALEVSCITGLNSLYNMGFSPAQCHSP
;
A
#
# COMPACT_ATOMS: atom_id res chain seq x y z
N HIS A 1 0.18 18.93 -8.55
CA HIS A 1 0.38 20.05 -7.62
C HIS A 1 -0.69 21.12 -7.87
N THR A 2 -1.87 20.92 -7.27
CA THR A 2 -2.90 21.94 -7.02
C THR A 2 -4.00 21.32 -6.16
N ASP A 3 -3.64 21.09 -4.91
CA ASP A 3 -4.48 20.52 -3.86
C ASP A 3 -5.11 21.66 -3.01
N TYR A 4 -4.71 22.92 -3.29
CA TYR A 4 -5.00 24.10 -2.49
C TYR A 4 -6.28 24.87 -2.87
N ASN A 5 -7.03 24.43 -3.90
CA ASN A 5 -8.09 25.26 -4.46
C ASN A 5 -9.51 25.04 -3.90
N MET A 6 -9.73 24.19 -2.89
CA MET A 6 -11.08 23.95 -2.32
C MET A 6 -12.16 23.77 -3.41
N GLY A 7 -11.75 23.25 -4.57
CA GLY A 7 -12.59 23.09 -5.74
C GLY A 7 -13.18 21.71 -5.75
N PHE A 8 -14.42 21.58 -6.22
CA PHE A 8 -15.06 20.30 -6.41
C PHE A 8 -14.22 19.45 -7.38
N VAL A 9 -13.52 18.44 -6.85
CA VAL A 9 -12.92 17.40 -7.66
C VAL A 9 -14.02 16.41 -8.04
N LEU A 10 -14.05 15.99 -9.30
CA LEU A 10 -14.97 14.97 -9.80
C LEU A 10 -14.16 13.68 -10.01
N PRO A 11 -13.87 12.90 -8.95
CA PRO A 11 -13.16 11.65 -9.09
C PRO A 11 -14.06 10.67 -9.84
N ALA A 12 -13.73 10.37 -11.08
CA ALA A 12 -14.31 9.25 -11.80
C ALA A 12 -13.45 8.01 -11.51
N ALA A 13 -14.04 7.01 -10.84
CA ALA A 13 -13.43 5.69 -10.79
C ALA A 13 -13.38 5.15 -12.22
N ILE A 14 -12.18 4.97 -12.76
CA ILE A 14 -11.99 4.21 -14.00
C ILE A 14 -12.22 2.72 -13.68
N ASP A 15 -12.72 1.94 -14.64
CA ASP A 15 -12.90 0.49 -14.49
C ASP A 15 -11.53 -0.22 -14.57
N ARG A 16 -10.66 0.10 -13.63
CA ARG A 16 -9.37 -0.55 -13.42
C ARG A 16 -9.25 -0.87 -11.95
N ARG A 17 -8.98 -2.14 -11.65
CA ARG A 17 -8.98 -2.67 -10.29
C ARG A 17 -7.55 -3.01 -9.87
N ILE A 18 -7.24 -2.69 -8.63
CA ILE A 18 -6.07 -3.23 -7.93
C ILE A 18 -6.61 -4.23 -6.90
N TYR A 19 -6.17 -5.47 -7.03
CA TYR A 19 -6.40 -6.52 -6.07
C TYR A 19 -5.18 -6.59 -5.17
N PHE A 20 -5.41 -6.39 -3.87
CA PHE A 20 -4.41 -6.50 -2.84
C PHE A 20 -4.80 -7.66 -1.92
N LEU A 21 -3.95 -8.69 -1.88
CA LEU A 21 -4.12 -9.82 -0.97
C LEU A 21 -2.95 -9.83 -0.01
N ALA A 22 -3.21 -10.04 1.26
CA ALA A 22 -2.19 -10.13 2.29
C ALA A 22 -2.46 -11.25 3.28
N SER A 23 -1.40 -11.89 3.76
CA SER A 23 -1.43 -12.85 4.86
C SER A 23 -0.30 -12.55 5.84
N SER A 24 -0.56 -12.70 7.13
CA SER A 24 0.48 -12.58 8.16
C SER A 24 1.44 -13.76 8.14
N ARG A 25 2.65 -13.50 8.60
CA ARG A 25 3.72 -14.47 8.85
C ARG A 25 4.16 -14.35 10.30
N ALA A 26 4.86 -15.39 10.78
CA ALA A 26 5.39 -15.43 12.14
C ALA A 26 6.79 -14.81 12.27
N ASP A 27 7.51 -14.62 11.17
CA ASP A 27 8.79 -13.90 11.10
C ASP A 27 8.56 -12.40 10.86
N ASP A 28 9.63 -11.60 10.76
CA ASP A 28 9.56 -10.17 10.45
C ASP A 28 9.68 -9.87 8.95
N LYS A 29 9.65 -10.91 8.11
CA LYS A 29 9.91 -10.78 6.67
C LYS A 29 8.65 -10.36 5.92
N VAL A 30 8.79 -9.39 5.05
CA VAL A 30 7.77 -8.98 4.08
C VAL A 30 8.19 -9.46 2.69
N VAL A 31 7.31 -10.16 2.01
CA VAL A 31 7.46 -10.61 0.61
C VAL A 31 6.31 -10.05 -0.18
N ILE A 32 6.61 -9.32 -1.25
CA ILE A 32 5.62 -8.67 -2.11
C ILE A 32 5.81 -9.17 -3.53
N ARG A 33 4.74 -9.70 -4.12
CA ARG A 33 4.71 -10.14 -5.51
C ARG A 33 3.71 -9.30 -6.30
N ALA A 34 4.15 -8.69 -7.39
CA ALA A 34 3.31 -7.98 -8.34
C ALA A 34 3.13 -8.88 -9.58
N GLU A 35 2.01 -9.60 -9.64
CA GLU A 35 1.80 -10.70 -10.60
C GLU A 35 1.83 -10.22 -12.06
N ASN A 36 1.17 -9.10 -12.37
CA ASN A 36 1.10 -8.55 -13.73
C ASN A 36 2.46 -8.10 -14.30
N PHE A 37 3.45 -7.88 -13.45
CA PHE A 37 4.78 -7.41 -13.83
C PHE A 37 5.86 -8.47 -13.63
N GLU A 38 5.48 -9.66 -13.14
CA GLU A 38 6.41 -10.73 -12.75
C GLU A 38 7.53 -10.23 -11.81
N GLU A 39 7.22 -9.23 -10.99
CA GLU A 39 8.18 -8.61 -10.07
C GLU A 39 7.95 -9.05 -8.63
N GLU A 40 9.05 -9.30 -7.92
CA GLU A 40 9.04 -9.57 -6.49
C GLU A 40 9.99 -8.62 -5.76
N ASP A 41 9.62 -8.23 -4.54
CA ASP A 41 10.49 -7.54 -3.61
C ASP A 41 10.36 -8.15 -2.21
N SER A 42 11.43 -8.13 -1.43
CA SER A 42 11.39 -8.58 -0.04
C SER A 42 12.28 -7.75 0.87
N PHE A 43 11.86 -7.63 2.13
CA PHE A 43 12.55 -6.85 3.16
C PHE A 43 12.07 -7.24 4.55
N ASP A 44 12.80 -6.83 5.57
CA ASP A 44 12.43 -7.08 6.96
C ASP A 44 11.76 -5.85 7.59
N LEU A 45 10.87 -6.11 8.55
CA LEU A 45 10.33 -5.11 9.47
C LEU A 45 11.30 -4.88 10.65
N PRO A 46 11.29 -3.69 11.26
CA PRO A 46 10.58 -2.49 10.82
C PRO A 46 11.22 -1.88 9.57
N VAL A 47 10.40 -1.29 8.70
CA VAL A 47 10.88 -0.60 7.50
C VAL A 47 11.79 0.57 7.88
N SER A 48 13.02 0.59 7.35
CA SER A 48 13.94 1.72 7.52
C SER A 48 13.52 2.94 6.67
N SER A 49 13.91 4.16 7.07
CA SER A 49 13.59 5.37 6.31
C SER A 49 14.31 5.50 4.96
N LYS A 50 15.27 4.61 4.66
CA LYS A 50 15.99 4.61 3.38
C LYS A 50 15.23 3.73 2.37
N LEU A 51 14.49 4.38 1.49
CA LEU A 51 13.70 3.76 0.43
C LEU A 51 14.52 3.66 -0.87
N GLU A 52 15.49 2.76 -0.94
CA GLU A 52 16.12 2.39 -2.21
C GLU A 52 16.15 0.87 -2.29
N ILE A 53 15.30 0.29 -3.17
CA ILE A 53 15.51 -1.04 -3.77
C ILE A 53 14.54 -1.27 -4.95
N LYS A 54 13.28 -0.79 -4.94
CA LYS A 54 12.39 -0.71 -6.13
C LYS A 54 11.34 0.40 -5.98
N LYS A 55 11.06 1.16 -7.06
CA LYS A 55 10.18 2.35 -6.98
C LYS A 55 8.73 2.03 -6.59
N TRP A 56 8.19 0.88 -7.03
CA TRP A 56 6.78 0.53 -6.80
C TRP A 56 6.53 -0.04 -5.40
N SER A 57 7.45 -0.82 -4.84
CA SER A 57 7.29 -1.40 -3.50
C SER A 57 7.44 -0.35 -2.39
N ASN A 58 8.03 0.80 -2.71
CA ASN A 58 8.14 1.95 -1.81
C ASN A 58 6.79 2.47 -1.31
N TYR A 59 5.71 2.34 -2.09
CA TYR A 59 4.36 2.72 -1.62
C TYR A 59 3.93 1.86 -0.43
N ILE A 60 4.15 0.54 -0.52
CA ILE A 60 3.82 -0.40 0.56
C ILE A 60 4.75 -0.19 1.75
N ARG A 61 6.04 0.00 1.51
CA ARG A 61 7.02 0.35 2.55
C ARG A 61 6.63 1.63 3.29
N GLY A 62 6.14 2.64 2.57
CA GLY A 62 5.63 3.89 3.14
C GLY A 62 4.44 3.66 4.07
N VAL A 63 3.44 2.89 3.62
CA VAL A 63 2.30 2.50 4.47
C VAL A 63 2.75 1.77 5.73
N LEU A 64 3.60 0.74 5.59
CA LEU A 64 4.10 -0.03 6.74
C LEU A 64 4.93 0.84 7.70
N TRP A 65 5.70 1.78 7.17
CA TRP A 65 6.46 2.75 7.96
C TRP A 65 5.55 3.67 8.77
N VAL A 66 4.48 4.20 8.15
CA VAL A 66 3.48 5.05 8.85
C VAL A 66 2.75 4.26 9.92
N LEU A 67 2.31 3.03 9.62
CA LEU A 67 1.63 2.16 10.60
C LEU A 67 2.54 1.86 11.81
N ASN A 68 3.80 1.53 11.57
CA ASN A 68 4.78 1.35 12.63
C ASN A 68 4.98 2.64 13.46
N LYS A 69 4.98 3.82 12.83
CA LYS A 69 5.03 5.11 13.54
C LYS A 69 3.78 5.42 14.36
N LYS A 70 2.61 4.93 13.94
CA LYS A 70 1.35 5.01 14.70
C LYS A 70 1.28 4.02 15.87
N GLY A 71 2.29 3.14 16.01
CA GLY A 71 2.40 2.18 17.12
C GLY A 71 1.77 0.83 16.83
N GLU A 72 1.35 0.58 15.58
CA GLU A 72 0.80 -0.72 15.18
C GLU A 72 1.88 -1.81 15.21
N LYS A 73 1.56 -2.95 15.83
CA LYS A 73 2.45 -4.10 15.89
C LYS A 73 2.24 -4.99 14.67
N LEU A 74 3.09 -4.78 13.67
CA LEU A 74 3.09 -5.58 12.45
C LEU A 74 4.00 -6.79 12.63
N SER A 75 3.57 -7.96 12.14
CA SER A 75 4.46 -9.09 11.87
C SER A 75 4.80 -9.14 10.38
N GLY A 76 5.64 -10.09 9.97
CA GLY A 76 5.95 -10.35 8.58
C GLY A 76 4.70 -10.60 7.74
N LEU A 77 4.81 -10.38 6.43
CA LEU A 77 3.69 -10.36 5.50
C LEU A 77 4.04 -11.06 4.20
N ASN A 78 3.11 -11.84 3.65
CA ASN A 78 3.08 -12.11 2.21
C ASN A 78 2.02 -11.20 1.59
N ILE A 79 2.38 -10.52 0.51
CA ILE A 79 1.51 -9.61 -0.21
C ILE A 79 1.52 -10.00 -1.69
N LEU A 80 0.33 -10.15 -2.27
CA LEU A 80 0.14 -10.32 -3.70
C LEU A 80 -0.64 -9.12 -4.24
N ILE A 81 -0.10 -8.49 -5.27
CA ILE A 81 -0.71 -7.39 -6.01
C ILE A 81 -1.03 -7.89 -7.40
N TYR A 82 -2.28 -7.74 -7.82
CA TYR A 82 -2.72 -7.98 -9.18
C TYR A 82 -3.54 -6.78 -9.64
N GLY A 83 -3.31 -6.27 -10.84
CA GLY A 83 -4.09 -5.15 -11.35
C GLY A 83 -3.75 -4.77 -12.78
N GLU A 84 -4.75 -4.25 -13.47
CA GLU A 84 -4.66 -3.83 -14.88
C GLU A 84 -4.08 -2.43 -15.06
N VAL A 85 -3.64 -1.79 -13.97
CA VAL A 85 -3.05 -0.46 -13.97
C VAL A 85 -1.53 -0.59 -13.94
N PRO A 86 -0.81 -0.04 -14.94
CA PRO A 86 0.65 0.04 -14.88
C PRO A 86 1.08 0.80 -13.62
N LEU A 87 1.98 0.20 -12.83
CA LEU A 87 2.47 0.75 -11.56
C LEU A 87 3.10 2.15 -11.72
N GLU A 88 3.52 2.52 -12.95
CA GLU A 88 4.16 3.80 -13.28
C GLU A 88 3.26 4.77 -14.09
N ALA A 89 1.97 4.48 -14.30
CA ALA A 89 1.14 5.24 -15.25
C ALA A 89 0.76 6.68 -14.84
N GLY A 90 1.20 7.18 -13.67
CA GLY A 90 0.91 8.56 -13.24
C GLY A 90 -0.59 8.90 -13.09
N LEU A 91 -1.45 7.88 -12.97
CA LEU A 91 -2.92 7.99 -13.04
C LEU A 91 -3.59 7.59 -11.71
N SER A 92 -3.15 8.17 -10.59
CA SER A 92 -3.70 7.87 -9.24
C SER A 92 -3.55 6.41 -8.78
N SER A 93 -2.75 5.61 -9.49
CA SER A 93 -2.46 4.21 -9.17
C SER A 93 -1.80 4.03 -7.80
N SER A 94 -0.99 5.01 -7.38
CA SER A 94 -0.30 4.99 -6.08
C SER A 94 -1.27 5.15 -4.91
N ALA A 95 -2.17 6.12 -4.97
CA ALA A 95 -3.17 6.36 -3.92
C ALA A 95 -4.14 5.18 -3.79
N ALA A 96 -4.56 4.59 -4.93
CA ALA A 96 -5.39 3.39 -4.92
C ALA A 96 -4.66 2.19 -4.28
N LEU A 97 -3.36 2.03 -4.56
CA LEU A 97 -2.54 0.98 -3.97
C LEU A 97 -2.32 1.21 -2.46
N GLU A 98 -2.01 2.43 -2.04
CA GLU A 98 -1.84 2.80 -0.63
C GLU A 98 -3.13 2.58 0.17
N VAL A 99 -4.27 3.06 -0.33
CA VAL A 99 -5.59 2.88 0.31
C VAL A 99 -5.95 1.40 0.38
N SER A 100 -5.71 0.63 -0.69
CA SER A 100 -5.97 -0.82 -0.71
C SER A 100 -5.07 -1.56 0.28
N CYS A 101 -3.80 -1.16 0.39
CA CYS A 101 -2.85 -1.69 1.36
C CYS A 101 -3.30 -1.40 2.80
N ILE A 102 -3.60 -0.14 3.14
CA ILE A 102 -4.05 0.24 4.48
C ILE A 102 -5.35 -0.48 4.83
N THR A 103 -6.30 -0.56 3.90
CA THR A 103 -7.58 -1.24 4.12
C THR A 103 -7.39 -2.74 4.35
N GLY A 104 -6.55 -3.40 3.54
CA GLY A 104 -6.23 -4.82 3.71
C GLY A 104 -5.53 -5.10 5.03
N LEU A 105 -4.55 -4.28 5.42
CA LEU A 105 -3.82 -4.43 6.68
C LEU A 105 -4.70 -4.11 7.89
N ASN A 106 -5.55 -3.10 7.81
CA ASN A 106 -6.53 -2.77 8.86
C ASN A 106 -7.44 -3.97 9.13
N SER A 107 -7.90 -4.67 8.08
CA SER A 107 -8.69 -5.89 8.22
C SER A 107 -7.87 -7.09 8.72
N LEU A 108 -6.63 -7.25 8.25
CA LEU A 108 -5.79 -8.40 8.62
C LEU A 108 -5.38 -8.36 10.09
N TYR A 109 -5.10 -7.16 10.61
CA TYR A 109 -4.63 -6.94 11.98
C TYR A 109 -5.71 -6.42 12.93
N ASN A 110 -6.95 -6.24 12.46
CA ASN A 110 -8.06 -5.67 13.23
C ASN A 110 -7.70 -4.33 13.90
N MET A 111 -7.05 -3.41 13.17
CA MET A 111 -6.53 -2.15 13.72
C MET A 111 -7.64 -1.14 14.07
N GLY A 112 -8.85 -1.32 13.52
CA GLY A 112 -10.01 -0.50 13.86
C GLY A 112 -10.04 0.89 13.20
N PHE A 113 -9.24 1.12 12.15
CA PHE A 113 -9.30 2.38 11.40
C PHE A 113 -10.62 2.52 10.65
N SER A 114 -11.18 3.73 10.68
CA SER A 114 -12.33 4.12 9.87
C SER A 114 -11.93 4.31 8.39
N PRO A 115 -12.88 4.21 7.43
CA PRO A 115 -12.59 4.46 6.03
C PRO A 115 -11.91 5.81 5.77
N ALA A 116 -12.32 6.87 6.48
CA ALA A 116 -11.70 8.19 6.37
C ALA A 116 -10.20 8.19 6.74
N GLN A 117 -9.81 7.40 7.75
CA GLN A 117 -8.41 7.25 8.15
C GLN A 117 -7.58 6.43 7.15
N CYS A 118 -8.20 5.51 6.41
CA CYS A 118 -7.55 4.78 5.32
C CYS A 118 -7.29 5.65 4.08
N HIS A 119 -8.11 6.68 3.86
CA HIS A 119 -7.99 7.62 2.74
C HIS A 119 -7.07 8.82 3.01
N SER A 120 -6.58 8.98 4.24
CA SER A 120 -5.65 10.06 4.63
C SER A 120 -4.44 9.45 5.40
N PRO A 121 -3.51 8.80 4.68
CA PRO A 121 -2.33 8.16 5.27
C PRO A 121 -1.52 9.05 6.22
#